data_AF-C6L6G0-F1
#
_entry.id   AF-C6L6G0-F1
#
_cell.length_a   1.000
_cell.length_b   1.000
_cell.length_c   1.000
_cell.angle_alpha   90.00
_cell.angle_beta   90.00
_cell.angle_gamma   90.00
#
_symmetry.space_group_name_H-M   'P 1'
#
loop_
_entity.id
_entity.type
_entity.pdbx_description
1 polymer ?
#
loop_
_entity_poly.entity_id
_entity_poly.type
_entity_poly.pdbx_seq_one_letter_code
_entity_poly.pdbx_strand_id
1 'polypeptide(L)'
;ALEAQAVEAKPTLIIAGGSAYPRHLDFARFRAIADKVGALLMVDMAHFAGLVAGGAHPTPFGHAHVVTTTTHKTLRGPRGGMILTDDEAIAKKINSAVFPGL
;
A
#
# COMPACT_ATOMS: atom_id res chain seq x y z
N ALA A 1 1.06 5.82 -18.95
CA ALA A 1 1.77 4.54 -19.10
C ALA A 1 1.13 3.45 -18.23
N LEU A 2 1.14 3.59 -16.89
CA LEU A 2 0.62 2.57 -15.96
C LEU A 2 -0.78 2.04 -16.28
N GLU A 3 -1.76 2.91 -16.55
CA GLU A 3 -3.12 2.47 -16.84
C GLU A 3 -3.21 1.57 -18.09
N ALA A 4 -2.51 1.93 -19.16
CA ALA A 4 -2.51 1.12 -20.38
C ALA A 4 -1.93 -0.28 -20.11
N GLN A 5 -0.82 -0.33 -19.36
CA GLN A 5 -0.20 -1.59 -18.95
C GLN A 5 -1.13 -2.43 -18.05
N ALA A 6 -1.86 -1.79 -17.14
CA ALA A 6 -2.81 -2.48 -16.27
C ALA A 6 -3.99 -3.08 -17.06
N VAL A 7 -4.51 -2.37 -18.06
CA VAL A 7 -5.60 -2.87 -18.93
C VAL A 7 -5.14 -4.06 -19.75
N GLU A 8 -3.90 -4.05 -20.24
CA GLU A 8 -3.30 -5.13 -21.00
C GLU A 8 -2.99 -6.36 -20.13
N ALA A 9 -2.29 -6.16 -19.02
CA ALA A 9 -1.81 -7.25 -18.17
C ALA A 9 -2.87 -7.79 -17.20
N LYS A 10 -3.94 -7.03 -16.91
CA LYS A 10 -5.01 -7.38 -15.96
C LYS A 10 -4.46 -7.94 -14.63
N PRO A 11 -3.62 -7.17 -13.91
CA PRO A 11 -3.01 -7.65 -12.69
C PRO A 11 -4.07 -7.92 -11.62
N THR A 12 -3.79 -8.84 -10.71
CA THR A 12 -4.60 -9.02 -9.49
C THR A 12 -4.25 -8.02 -8.40
N LEU A 13 -3.05 -7.43 -8.46
CA LEU A 13 -2.51 -6.49 -7.47
C LEU A 13 -1.67 -5.42 -8.16
N ILE A 14 -1.89 -4.16 -7.79
CA ILE A 14 -1.03 -3.02 -8.12
C ILE A 14 -0.35 -2.55 -6.83
N ILE A 15 0.96 -2.33 -6.90
CA ILE A 15 1.75 -1.83 -5.77
C ILE A 15 2.15 -0.38 -6.03
N ALA A 16 1.85 0.50 -5.09
CA ALA A 16 2.31 1.88 -5.08
C ALA A 16 3.24 2.12 -3.88
N GLY A 17 4.44 2.60 -4.13
CA GLY A 17 5.44 2.80 -3.08
C GLY A 17 6.80 3.06 -3.72
N GLY A 18 7.77 3.52 -2.93
CA GLY A 18 9.09 3.81 -3.47
C GLY A 18 10.13 3.99 -2.38
N SER A 19 11.29 3.35 -2.57
CA SER A 19 12.45 3.52 -1.69
C SER A 19 13.22 4.81 -1.99
N ALA A 20 13.25 5.21 -3.27
CA ALA A 20 14.02 6.35 -3.78
C ALA A 20 13.19 7.18 -4.78
N TYR A 21 11.95 7.51 -4.41
CA TYR A 21 11.07 8.35 -5.21
C TYR A 21 10.80 9.68 -4.47
N PRO A 22 11.24 10.83 -4.97
CA PRO A 22 11.21 12.10 -4.23
C PRO A 22 9.91 12.90 -4.38
N ARG A 23 8.87 12.32 -5.00
CA ARG A 23 7.58 12.98 -5.26
C ARG A 23 6.46 12.23 -4.57
N HIS A 24 5.35 12.94 -4.33
CA HIS A 24 4.13 12.30 -3.87
C HIS A 24 3.54 11.41 -4.95
N LEU A 25 2.99 10.28 -4.53
CA LEU A 25 2.21 9.40 -5.39
C LEU A 25 0.74 9.85 -5.37
N ASP A 26 0.10 9.83 -6.54
CA ASP A 26 -1.33 10.11 -6.65
C ASP A 26 -2.14 8.85 -6.34
N PHE A 27 -2.39 8.61 -5.05
CA PHE A 27 -3.09 7.41 -4.58
C PHE A 27 -4.51 7.29 -5.14
N ALA A 28 -5.20 8.41 -5.35
CA ALA A 28 -6.53 8.42 -5.96
C ALA A 28 -6.45 7.91 -7.41
N ARG A 29 -5.44 8.33 -8.17
CA ARG A 29 -5.22 7.83 -9.52
C ARG A 29 -4.85 6.35 -9.56
N PHE A 30 -3.98 5.89 -8.67
CA PHE A 30 -3.67 4.46 -8.53
C PHE A 30 -4.93 3.65 -8.21
N ARG A 31 -5.78 4.15 -7.32
CA ARG A 31 -7.04 3.49 -6.95
C ARG A 31 -7.98 3.39 -8.15
N ALA A 32 -8.18 4.47 -8.90
CA ALA A 32 -9.02 4.45 -10.09
C ALA A 32 -8.55 3.43 -11.14
N ILE A 33 -7.23 3.25 -11.31
CA ILE A 33 -6.67 2.24 -12.22
C ILE A 33 -6.93 0.83 -11.69
N ALA A 34 -6.70 0.60 -10.39
CA ALA A 34 -6.94 -0.70 -9.77
C ALA A 34 -8.40 -1.13 -9.91
N ASP A 35 -9.35 -0.23 -9.61
CA ASP A 35 -10.79 -0.50 -9.76
C ASP A 35 -11.17 -0.80 -11.22
N LYS A 36 -10.63 -0.04 -12.17
CA LYS A 36 -10.90 -0.21 -13.60
C LYS A 36 -10.57 -1.63 -14.09
N VAL A 37 -9.52 -2.24 -13.56
CA VAL A 37 -9.03 -3.55 -14.01
C VAL A 37 -9.38 -4.68 -13.03
N GLY A 38 -10.08 -4.38 -11.93
CA GLY A 38 -10.45 -5.36 -10.91
C GLY A 38 -9.27 -5.82 -10.03
N ALA A 39 -8.22 -5.01 -9.91
CA ALA A 39 -7.05 -5.30 -9.07
C ALA A 39 -7.22 -4.76 -7.65
N LEU A 40 -6.52 -5.38 -6.70
CA LEU A 40 -6.25 -4.75 -5.41
C LEU A 40 -5.18 -3.65 -5.54
N LEU A 41 -5.23 -2.68 -4.65
CA LEU A 41 -4.20 -1.64 -4.50
C LEU A 41 -3.52 -1.82 -3.15
N MET A 42 -2.22 -2.12 -3.17
CA MET A 42 -1.38 -2.10 -1.98
C MET A 42 -0.45 -0.89 -2.02
N VAL A 43 -0.42 -0.12 -0.93
CA VAL A 43 0.58 0.94 -0.75
C VAL A 43 1.66 0.50 0.22
N ASP A 44 2.91 0.46 -0.21
CA ASP A 44 4.05 0.33 0.71
C ASP A 44 4.57 1.71 1.07
N MET A 45 4.30 2.12 2.31
CA MET A 45 4.70 3.43 2.85
C MET A 45 5.97 3.38 3.70
N ALA A 46 6.78 2.31 3.63
CA ALA A 46 7.92 2.11 4.52
C ALA A 46 8.83 3.34 4.68
N HIS A 47 9.10 4.08 3.61
CA HIS A 47 10.00 5.25 3.63
C HIS A 47 9.32 6.54 4.12
N PHE A 48 7.99 6.65 4.07
CA PHE A 48 7.26 7.89 4.40
C PHE A 48 6.19 7.71 5.48
N ALA A 49 6.12 6.55 6.15
CA ALA A 49 5.13 6.23 7.18
C ALA A 49 5.10 7.23 8.35
N GLY A 50 6.26 7.71 8.81
CA GLY A 50 6.30 8.72 9.87
C GLY A 50 5.78 10.08 9.42
N LEU A 51 5.95 10.42 8.13
CA LEU A 51 5.41 11.65 7.55
C LEU A 51 3.89 11.57 7.38
N VAL A 52 3.36 10.40 7.04
CA VAL A 52 1.91 10.13 7.03
C VAL A 52 1.34 10.27 8.44
N ALA A 53 1.95 9.59 9.43
CA ALA A 53 1.51 9.65 10.82
C ALA A 53 1.57 11.07 11.40
N GLY A 54 2.55 11.88 10.99
CA GLY A 54 2.70 13.28 11.38
C GLY A 54 1.90 14.28 10.54
N GLY A 55 1.12 13.84 9.55
CA GLY A 55 0.30 14.71 8.69
C GLY A 55 1.07 15.56 7.66
N ALA A 56 2.38 15.31 7.48
CA ALA A 56 3.26 16.06 6.58
C ALA A 56 3.33 15.47 5.15
N HIS A 57 2.72 14.31 4.91
CA HIS A 57 2.67 13.65 3.61
C HIS A 57 1.23 13.18 3.33
N PRO A 58 0.75 13.19 2.07
CA PRO A 58 -0.55 12.63 1.72
C PRO A 58 -0.75 11.23 2.28
N THR A 59 -1.95 10.98 2.81
CA THR A 59 -2.32 9.69 3.38
C THR A 59 -2.74 8.71 2.28
N PRO A 60 -2.27 7.44 2.32
CA PRO A 60 -2.80 6.39 1.44
C PRO A 60 -4.11 5.78 1.95
N PHE A 61 -4.46 6.02 3.21
CA PHE A 61 -5.71 5.52 3.82
C PHE A 61 -6.92 6.21 3.19
N GLY A 62 -7.97 5.45 2.90
CA GLY A 62 -9.12 5.88 2.10
C GLY A 62 -8.95 5.67 0.58
N HIS A 63 -7.76 5.25 0.13
CA HIS A 63 -7.50 4.87 -1.26
C HIS A 63 -7.04 3.43 -1.39
N ALA A 64 -6.03 3.02 -0.61
CA ALA A 64 -5.46 1.69 -0.66
C ALA A 64 -6.37 0.64 -0.02
N HIS A 65 -6.38 -0.57 -0.58
CA HIS A 65 -7.03 -1.73 0.06
C HIS A 65 -6.15 -2.32 1.17
N VAL A 66 -4.84 -2.26 0.98
CA VAL A 66 -3.83 -2.73 1.94
C VAL A 66 -2.73 -1.68 2.02
N VAL A 67 -2.25 -1.39 3.22
CA VAL A 67 -1.06 -0.56 3.44
C VAL A 67 -0.03 -1.38 4.20
N THR A 68 1.18 -1.49 3.66
CA THR A 68 2.32 -2.10 4.34
C THR A 68 3.31 -1.03 4.76
N THR A 69 4.06 -1.29 5.83
CA THR A 69 5.15 -0.41 6.23
C THR A 69 6.19 -1.14 7.06
N THR A 70 7.42 -0.62 7.04
CA THR A 70 8.38 -0.86 8.10
C THR A 70 8.19 0.11 9.27
N THR A 71 8.57 -0.29 10.48
CA THR A 71 8.44 0.55 11.68
C THR A 71 9.68 1.39 12.00
N HIS A 72 10.85 1.10 11.40
CA HIS A 72 12.14 1.66 11.82
C HIS A 72 12.65 2.86 11.01
N LYS A 73 11.98 3.26 9.93
CA LYS A 73 12.42 4.37 9.07
C LYS A 73 11.91 5.71 9.62
N THR A 74 11.15 6.45 8.84
CA THR A 74 10.56 7.73 9.28
C THR A 74 9.61 7.58 10.47
N LEU A 75 9.04 6.39 10.69
CA LEU A 75 8.23 6.07 11.88
C LEU A 75 9.06 5.90 13.17
N ARG A 76 10.39 5.76 13.07
CA ARG A 76 11.37 5.81 14.17
C ARG A 76 11.14 4.82 15.31
N GLY A 77 10.56 3.65 15.03
CA GLY A 77 10.38 2.54 15.96
C GLY A 77 11.46 1.43 15.81
N PRO A 78 11.23 0.25 16.41
CA PRO A 78 12.12 -0.90 16.25
C PRO A 78 12.06 -1.49 14.84
N ARG A 79 12.99 -2.39 14.50
CA ARG A 79 12.93 -3.16 13.24
C ARG A 79 11.75 -4.12 13.28
N GLY A 80 10.77 -3.86 12.43
CA GLY A 80 9.57 -4.66 12.25
C GLY A 80 8.78 -4.19 11.04
N GLY A 81 7.65 -4.85 10.80
CA GLY A 81 6.71 -4.54 9.73
C GLY A 81 5.27 -4.57 10.24
N MET A 82 4.39 -3.85 9.56
CA MET A 82 2.95 -3.87 9.79
C MET A 82 2.21 -4.00 8.47
N ILE A 83 1.07 -4.69 8.51
CA ILE A 83 0.12 -4.79 7.40
C ILE A 83 -1.22 -4.26 7.92
N LEU A 84 -1.77 -3.26 7.24
CA LEU A 84 -2.95 -2.51 7.65
C LEU A 84 -4.01 -2.64 6.55
N THR A 85 -5.26 -2.85 6.97
CA THR A 85 -6.44 -2.86 6.09
C THR A 85 -7.66 -2.60 6.96
N ASP A 86 -8.69 -1.99 6.38
CA ASP A 86 -10.02 -1.79 6.98
C ASP A 86 -11.06 -2.81 6.48
N ASP A 87 -10.65 -3.76 5.64
CA ASP A 87 -11.49 -4.85 5.12
C ASP A 87 -11.25 -6.13 5.95
N GLU A 88 -12.30 -6.60 6.65
CA GLU A 88 -12.25 -7.80 7.49
C GLU A 88 -11.92 -9.08 6.71
N ALA A 89 -12.39 -9.20 5.47
CA ALA A 89 -12.13 -10.37 4.63
C ALA A 89 -10.66 -10.41 4.18
N ILE A 90 -10.07 -9.25 3.88
CA ILE A 90 -8.64 -9.12 3.59
C ILE A 90 -7.82 -9.37 4.87
N ALA A 91 -8.22 -8.80 6.01
CA ALA A 91 -7.55 -8.99 7.30
C ALA A 91 -7.48 -10.48 7.69
N LYS A 92 -8.57 -11.23 7.54
CA LYS A 92 -8.59 -12.67 7.81
C LYS A 92 -7.59 -13.43 6.95
N LYS A 93 -7.52 -13.13 5.65
CA LYS A 93 -6.56 -13.76 4.72
C LYS A 93 -5.12 -13.43 5.09
N ILE A 94 -4.84 -12.17 5.40
CA ILE A 94 -3.50 -11.72 5.81
C ILE A 94 -3.07 -12.41 7.10
N ASN A 95 -3.93 -12.43 8.13
CA ASN A 95 -3.59 -13.05 9.41
C ASN A 95 -3.25 -14.53 9.24
N SER A 96 -4.07 -15.29 8.51
CA SER A 96 -3.78 -16.71 8.23
C SER A 96 -2.51 -16.92 7.38
N ALA A 97 -2.20 -15.99 6.47
CA ALA A 97 -0.97 -16.04 5.69
C ALA A 97 0.28 -15.73 6.52
N VAL A 98 0.19 -14.84 7.52
CA VAL A 98 1.28 -14.55 8.46
C VAL A 98 1.48 -15.69 9.45
N PHE A 99 0.39 -16.23 10.00
CA PHE A 99 0.43 -17.40 10.87
C PHE A 99 -0.90 -18.16 10.76
N PRO A 100 -0.89 -19.47 10.52
CA PRO A 100 0.26 -20.38 10.48
C PRO A 100 0.91 -20.54 9.09
N GLY A 101 0.62 -19.64 8.14
CA GLY A 101 1.06 -19.79 6.75
C GLY A 101 2.56 -19.58 6.49
N LEU A 102 3.24 -18.82 7.35
CA LEU A 102 4.70 -18.59 7.34
C LEU A 102 5.37 -19.29 8.52
#